data_AF-A0A1F8V8Z2-F1
#
_entry.id   AF-A0A1F8V8Z2-F1
#
_cell.length_a   1.000
_cell.length_b   1.000
_cell.length_c   1.000
_cell.angle_alpha   90.00
_cell.angle_beta   90.00
_cell.angle_gamma   90.00
#
_symmetry.space_group_name_H-M   'P 1'
#
loop_
_entity.id
_entity.type
_entity.pdbx_description
1 polymer ?
#
loop_
_entity_poly.entity_id
_entity_poly.type
_entity_poly.pdbx_seq_one_letter_code
_entity_poly.pdbx_strand_id
1 'polypeptide(L)' 'MVTANKINEIVKRLVESIPPGIAHLPKDIEKNFHSVLQTALSKMDLVTREEFDVQTKVLERTRAKLERLEKRLKELEGK' A
#
# COMPACT_ATOMS: atom_id res chain seq x y z
N MET A 1 1.52 1.89 -0.60
CA MET A 1 1.97 1.02 0.50
C MET A 1 1.69 1.70 1.84
N VAL A 2 1.11 0.96 2.79
CA VAL A 2 0.82 1.45 4.13
C VAL A 2 2.10 1.34 4.97
N THR A 3 2.48 2.42 5.65
CA THR A 3 3.69 2.48 6.48
C THR A 3 3.31 2.83 7.92
N ALA A 4 4.12 2.40 8.89
CA ALA A 4 3.90 2.70 10.31
C ALA A 4 3.74 4.21 10.56
N ASN A 5 4.53 5.05 9.87
CA ASN A 5 4.45 6.50 9.99
C ASN A 5 3.08 7.06 9.52
N LYS A 6 2.48 6.49 8.47
CA LYS A 6 1.15 6.90 8.00
C LYS A 6 0.05 6.50 8.98
N ILE A 7 0.19 5.36 9.64
CA ILE A 7 -0.74 4.92 10.70
C ILE A 7 -0.70 5.92 11.85
N ASN A 8 0.49 6.30 12.30
CA ASN A 8 0.67 7.28 13.38
C ASN A 8 0.06 8.65 13.03
N GLU A 9 0.20 9.12 11.78
CA GLU A 9 -0.43 10.36 11.34
C GLU A 9 -1.96 10.29 11.33
N ILE A 10 -2.54 9.16 10.91
CA ILE A 10 -3.99 8.93 10.95
C ILE A 10 -4.49 8.94 12.39
N VAL A 11 -3.79 8.25 13.29
CA VAL A 11 -4.11 8.21 14.72
C VAL A 11 -4.04 9.62 15.33
N LYS A 12 -2.97 10.38 15.04
CA LYS A 12 -2.81 11.74 15.54
C LYS A 12 -3.94 12.67 15.11
N ARG A 13 -4.29 12.66 13.81
CA ARG A 13 -5.41 13.46 13.28
C ARG A 13 -6.75 13.07 13.89
N LEU A 14 -6.94 11.78 14.17
CA LEU A 14 -8.15 11.29 14.81
C LEU A 14 -8.23 11.80 16.26
N VAL A 15 -7.15 11.71 17.02
CA VAL A 15 -7.08 12.22 18.41
C VAL A 15 -7.30 13.73 18.46
N GLU A 16 -6.74 14.48 17.51
CA GLU A 16 -6.95 15.93 17.38
C GLU A 16 -8.40 16.32 17.03
N SER A 17 -9.18 15.39 16.46
CA SER A 17 -10.60 15.59 16.13
C SER A 17 -11.56 15.22 17.25
N ILE A 18 -11.08 14.72 18.39
CA ILE A 18 -11.91 14.33 19.53
C ILE A 18 -12.37 15.58 20.32
N PRO A 19 -13.69 15.71 20.64
CA PRO A 19 -14.20 16.82 21.44
C PRO A 19 -13.54 16.91 22.84
N PRO A 20 -13.39 18.13 23.39
CA PRO A 20 -12.65 18.36 24.64
C PRO A 20 -13.23 17.63 25.87
N GLY A 21 -14.50 17.21 25.84
CA GLY A 21 -15.12 16.42 26.92
C GLY A 21 -14.59 14.97 27.06
N ILE A 22 -13.83 14.48 26.08
CA ILE A 22 -13.24 13.13 26.05
C ILE A 22 -11.70 13.19 26.14
N ALA A 23 -11.12 14.40 26.14
CA ALA A 23 -9.70 14.68 26.02
C ALA A 23 -8.83 14.28 27.24
N HIS A 24 -9.41 13.71 28.30
CA HIS A 24 -8.66 13.21 29.45
C HIS A 24 -8.25 11.72 29.34
N LEU A 25 -8.68 11.01 28.29
CA LEU A 25 -8.32 9.62 28.00
C LEU A 25 -7.44 9.37 26.74
N PRO A 26 -6.62 10.32 26.22
CA PRO A 26 -6.05 10.22 24.88
C PRO A 26 -5.02 9.09 24.74
N LYS A 27 -4.23 8.77 25.77
CA LYS A 27 -3.17 7.74 25.66
C LYS A 27 -3.72 6.32 25.54
N ASP A 28 -4.76 5.98 26.31
CA ASP A 28 -5.37 4.65 26.26
C ASP A 28 -6.20 4.48 24.99
N ILE A 29 -6.86 5.56 24.54
CA ILE A 29 -7.56 5.63 23.28
C ILE A 29 -6.59 5.45 22.11
N GLU A 30 -5.47 6.17 22.09
CA GLU A 30 -4.43 6.09 21.06
C GLU A 30 -3.89 4.65 20.90
N LYS A 31 -3.57 4.00 22.03
CA LYS A 31 -3.07 2.61 22.03
C LYS A 31 -4.11 1.63 21.50
N ASN A 32 -5.37 1.76 21.93
CA ASN A 32 -6.46 0.92 21.44
C ASN A 32 -6.71 1.14 19.94
N PHE A 33 -6.67 2.38 19.46
CA PHE A 33 -6.81 2.69 18.03
C PHE A 33 -5.67 2.13 17.20
N HIS A 34 -4.43 2.23 17.67
CA HIS A 34 -3.29 1.65 16.96
C HIS A 34 -3.44 0.13 16.82
N SER A 35 -3.89 -0.56 17.88
CA SER A 35 -4.14 -2.01 17.84
C SER A 35 -5.28 -2.39 16.89
N VAL A 36 -6.38 -1.62 16.89
CA VAL A 36 -7.52 -1.86 15.98
C VAL A 36 -7.13 -1.61 14.53
N LEU A 37 -6.42 -0.52 14.22
CA LEU A 37 -5.93 -0.22 12.88
C LEU A 37 -4.95 -1.26 12.38
N GLN A 38 -4.02 -1.68 13.24
CA GLN A 38 -3.08 -2.75 12.89
C GLN A 38 -3.81 -4.05 12.58
N THR A 39 -4.80 -4.43 13.39
CA THR A 39 -5.63 -5.62 13.16
C THR A 39 -6.45 -5.51 11.87
N ALA A 40 -7.04 -4.34 11.61
CA ALA A 40 -7.82 -4.09 10.40
C ALA A 40 -6.94 -4.15 9.14
N LEU A 41 -5.75 -3.56 9.18
CA LEU A 41 -4.77 -3.62 8.09
C LEU A 41 -4.26 -5.05 7.87
N SER A 42 -4.03 -5.83 8.92
CA SER A 42 -3.68 -7.25 8.80
C SER A 42 -4.80 -8.12 8.21
N LYS A 43 -6.06 -7.67 8.31
CA LYS A 43 -7.22 -8.33 7.67
C LYS A 43 -7.44 -7.89 6.23
N MET A 44 -6.80 -6.82 5.77
CA MET A 44 -6.79 -6.47 4.36
C MET A 44 -5.78 -7.38 3.66
N ASP A 45 -6.07 -7.84 2.44
CA ASP A 45 -5.16 -8.63 1.60
C ASP A 45 -3.97 -7.77 1.12
N LEU A 46 -3.16 -7.31 2.07
CA LEU A 46 -2.00 -6.48 1.82
C LEU A 46 -0.86 -7.35 1.30
N VAL A 47 -0.42 -7.06 0.08
CA VAL A 47 0.84 -7.60 -0.43
C VAL A 47 2.02 -6.88 0.22
N THR A 48 3.07 -7.63 0.51
CA THR A 48 4.33 -7.07 1.01
C THR A 48 4.99 -6.19 -0.05
N ARG A 49 5.93 -5.33 0.39
CA ARG A 49 6.71 -4.51 -0.55
C ARG A 49 7.47 -5.37 -1.55
N GLU A 50 8.07 -6.45 -1.04
CA GLU A 50 8.91 -7.35 -1.82
C GLU A 50 8.09 -8.05 -2.90
N GLU A 51 6.91 -8.56 -2.56
CA GLU A 51 5.98 -9.15 -3.53
C GLU A 51 5.55 -8.16 -4.61
N PHE A 52 5.23 -6.92 -4.22
CA PHE A 52 4.89 -5.85 -5.16
C PHE A 52 6.05 -5.53 -6.12
N ASP A 53 7.27 -5.41 -5.59
CA ASP A 53 8.46 -5.11 -6.40
C ASP A 53 8.80 -6.30 -7.33
N VAL A 54 8.59 -7.54 -6.89
CA VAL A 54 8.71 -8.74 -7.74
C VAL A 54 7.70 -8.70 -8.89
N GLN A 55 6.42 -8.42 -8.61
CA GLN A 55 5.39 -8.33 -9.65
C GLN A 55 5.70 -7.20 -10.65
N THR A 56 6.20 -6.07 -10.17
CA THR A 56 6.63 -4.95 -11.03
C THR A 56 7.72 -5.39 -12.00
N LYS A 57 8.75 -6.10 -11.52
CA LYS A 57 9.83 -6.66 -12.37
C LYS A 57 9.31 -7.67 -13.39
N VAL A 58 8.34 -8.51 -13.00
CA VAL A 58 7.70 -9.46 -13.93
C VAL A 58 6.97 -8.71 -15.03
N LEU A 59 6.24 -7.65 -14.69
CA LEU A 59 5.53 -6.82 -15.66
C LEU A 59 6.49 -6.12 -16.63
N GLU A 60 7.57 -5.53 -16.14
CA GLU A 60 8.62 -4.91 -16.96
C GLU A 60 9.22 -5.90 -17.97
N ARG A 61 9.59 -7.10 -17.51
CA ARG A 61 10.12 -8.16 -18.39
C ARG A 61 9.10 -8.58 -19.45
N THR A 62 7.82 -8.62 -19.08
CA THR A 62 6.74 -9.01 -20.00
C THR A 62 6.54 -7.96 -21.08
N ARG A 63 6.54 -6.66 -20.72
CA ARG A 63 6.50 -5.55 -21.68
C ARG A 63 7.68 -5.58 -22.64
N ALA A 64 8.89 -5.75 -22.13
CA ALA A 64 10.07 -5.85 -22.98
C ALA A 64 10.01 -7.06 -23.95
N LYS A 65 9.42 -8.19 -23.52
CA LYS A 65 9.21 -9.34 -24.40
C LYS A 65 8.13 -9.06 -25.45
N LEU A 66 7.04 -8.38 -25.07
CA LEU A 66 5.97 -8.00 -25.97
C LEU A 66 6.47 -7.07 -27.07
N GLU A 67 7.20 -6.01 -26.71
CA GLU A 67 7.79 -5.07 -27.69
C GLU A 67 8.71 -5.76 -28.70
N ARG A 68 9.52 -6.75 -28.25
CA ARG A 68 10.37 -7.54 -29.17
C ARG A 68 9.54 -8.39 -30.12
N LEU A 69 8.47 -9.00 -29.64
CA LEU A 69 7.57 -9.80 -30.47
C LEU A 69 6.82 -8.93 -31.48
N GLU A 70 6.34 -7.76 -31.06
CA GLU A 70 5.69 -6.79 -31.94
C GLU A 70 6.63 -6.29 -33.05
N LYS A 71 7.90 -6.01 -32.73
CA LYS A 71 8.92 -5.67 -33.74
C LYS A 71 9.12 -6.79 -34.75
N ARG A 72 9.29 -8.02 -34.25
CA ARG A 72 9.47 -9.20 -35.11
C ARG A 72 8.24 -9.47 -35.97
N LEU A 73 7.03 -9.23 -35.46
CA LEU A 73 5.80 -9.35 -36.23
C LEU A 73 5.75 -8.31 -37.35
N LYS A 74 6.06 -7.04 -37.06
CA LYS A 74 6.13 -5.98 -38.08
C LYS A 74 7.15 -6.27 -39.18
N GLU A 75 8.31 -6.84 -38.82
CA GLU A 75 9.32 -7.26 -39.79
C GLU A 75 8.83 -8.38 -40.71
N LEU A 76 7.94 -9.26 -40.22
CA LEU A 76 7.37 -10.36 -40.98
C LEU A 76 6.15 -9.93 -41.81
N GLU A 77 5.33 -9.01 -41.32
CA GLU A 77 4.16 -8.46 -42.02
C GLU A 77 4.53 -7.40 -43.07
N GLY A 78 5.73 -6.80 -42.96
CA GLY A 78 6.27 -5.87 -43.96
C GLY A 78 6.99 -6.54 -45.15
N LYS A 79 6.96 -7.87 -45.22
CA LYS A 79 7.36 -8.69 -46.38
C LYS A 79 6.12 -9.21 -47.09
#